data_AF-A0A2N5FL44-F1
#
_entry.id   AF-A0A2N5FL44-F1
#
_cell.length_a   1.000
_cell.length_b   1.000
_cell.length_c   1.000
_cell.angle_alpha   90.00
_cell.angle_beta   90.00
_cell.angle_gamma   90.00
#
_symmetry.space_group_name_H-M   'P 1'
#
loop_
_entity.id
_entity.type
_entity.pdbx_description
1 polymer ?
#
loop_
_entity_poly.entity_id
_entity_poly.type
_entity_poly.pdbx_seq_one_letter_code
_entity_poly.pdbx_strand_id
1 'polypeptide(L)'
;MEFKINYLSFYLIQVDGKDENANKQYKHFQTLTSEEYEGNALKDFLDGELKKIVKRKVEKNPRSEQVPTKLGYFVVEPGYELDSNPNYNLFHKALTADTKESFKEASERFVGAYLDASAVRGGAFLVLSATPEKYFEDTFLFILKCDFEPKVASISDESTLIRNVQMAITTKNMKSIQYPFMPEEGMTEPGELKIHQASHARYFEDFLKFVEYGESMPEIMKTQVMSMVQEHVLETYEENSQERQQFEHDMEIWEASEKREIQERLDTHQVIEAAAQIVEHTPEAELKMKLGETSIKGLLADFGDSIHLGKINGRYVLLVESDSIQFEKGVSPIEFHRPDELGEIIERIKNRD
;
A
#
# COMPACT_ATOMS: atom_id res chain seq x y z
N MET A 1 17.92 -1.44 14.57
CA MET A 1 16.96 -1.45 15.66
C MET A 1 16.95 -2.84 16.29
N GLU A 2 17.18 -2.87 17.59
CA GLU A 2 17.04 -4.01 18.50
C GLU A 2 15.83 -3.71 19.37
N PHE A 3 15.04 -4.72 19.70
CA PHE A 3 13.80 -4.58 20.45
C PHE A 3 13.88 -5.39 21.73
N LYS A 4 13.58 -4.74 22.85
CA LYS A 4 13.28 -5.42 24.10
C LYS A 4 11.82 -5.84 24.08
N ILE A 5 11.55 -7.14 24.16
CA ILE A 5 10.19 -7.64 24.26
C ILE A 5 9.66 -7.40 25.68
N ASN A 6 8.53 -6.74 25.80
CA ASN A 6 7.81 -6.56 27.06
C ASN A 6 6.94 -7.79 27.33
N TYR A 7 6.13 -8.17 26.33
CA TYR A 7 5.28 -9.34 26.37
C TYR A 7 5.17 -10.01 25.00
N LEU A 8 5.01 -11.33 25.00
CA LEU A 8 4.70 -12.12 23.80
C LEU A 8 3.61 -13.13 24.10
N SER A 9 2.52 -13.14 23.34
CA SER A 9 1.47 -14.17 23.43
C SER A 9 1.49 -15.03 22.16
N PHE A 10 1.56 -16.36 22.35
CA PHE A 10 1.59 -17.35 21.28
C PHE A 10 0.27 -18.13 21.23
N TYR A 11 -0.32 -18.20 20.04
CA TYR A 11 -1.52 -18.96 19.77
C TYR A 11 -1.34 -19.86 18.54
N LEU A 12 -1.91 -21.05 18.61
CA LEU A 12 -2.06 -21.96 17.47
C LEU A 12 -3.49 -21.86 16.96
N ILE A 13 -3.63 -21.57 15.68
CA ILE A 13 -4.90 -21.57 14.96
C ILE A 13 -5.08 -22.91 14.29
N GLN A 14 -6.22 -23.55 14.54
CA GLN A 14 -6.64 -24.81 13.93
C GLN A 14 -7.92 -24.57 13.15
N VAL A 15 -7.93 -25.04 11.90
CA VAL A 15 -9.09 -24.94 11.01
C VAL A 15 -9.35 -26.34 10.47
N ASP A 16 -10.42 -26.95 10.96
CA ASP A 16 -10.83 -28.30 10.59
C ASP A 16 -12.05 -28.24 9.66
N GLY A 17 -11.88 -28.71 8.42
CA GLY A 17 -12.92 -28.70 7.39
C GLY A 17 -12.53 -27.88 6.15
N LYS A 18 -13.45 -27.79 5.18
CA LYS A 18 -13.34 -26.93 4.00
C LYS A 18 -14.51 -25.94 4.01
N ASP A 19 -14.27 -24.71 3.57
CA ASP A 19 -15.27 -23.64 3.35
C ASP A 19 -15.85 -22.98 4.62
N GLU A 20 -16.94 -22.21 4.48
CA GLU A 20 -17.53 -21.33 5.51
C GLU A 20 -17.98 -22.04 6.80
N ASN A 21 -18.21 -23.36 6.73
CA ASN A 21 -18.58 -24.21 7.87
C ASN A 21 -17.39 -24.89 8.55
N ALA A 22 -16.15 -24.49 8.23
CA ALA A 22 -14.97 -25.04 8.90
C ALA A 22 -15.00 -24.71 10.41
N ASN A 23 -14.67 -25.69 11.23
CA ASN A 23 -14.52 -25.49 12.67
C ASN A 23 -13.21 -24.73 12.90
N LYS A 24 -13.33 -23.46 13.32
CA LYS A 24 -12.21 -22.56 13.58
C LYS A 24 -12.01 -22.46 15.08
N GLN A 25 -10.86 -22.89 15.56
CA GLN A 25 -10.51 -22.81 16.98
C GLN A 25 -9.08 -22.34 17.18
N TYR A 26 -8.78 -21.85 18.37
CA TYR A 26 -7.42 -21.51 18.75
C TYR A 26 -7.04 -22.18 20.07
N LYS A 27 -5.75 -22.45 20.22
CA LYS A 27 -5.14 -22.87 21.49
C LYS A 27 -4.11 -21.83 21.90
N HIS A 28 -4.29 -21.21 23.06
CA HIS A 28 -3.23 -20.42 23.71
C HIS A 28 -2.14 -21.37 24.22
N PHE A 29 -0.89 -21.11 23.86
CA PHE A 29 0.24 -21.91 24.35
C PHE A 29 0.86 -21.27 25.57
N GLN A 30 1.30 -20.02 25.42
CA GLN A 30 1.98 -19.30 26.46
C GLN A 30 1.92 -17.81 26.19
N THR A 31 1.98 -17.05 27.27
CA THR A 31 2.39 -15.66 27.24
C THR A 31 3.75 -15.60 27.93
N LEU A 32 4.69 -14.81 27.42
CA LEU A 32 6.03 -14.64 27.96
C LEU A 32 6.22 -13.18 28.40
N THR A 33 6.87 -12.96 29.53
CA THR A 33 7.44 -11.66 29.93
C THR A 33 8.80 -11.44 29.26
N SER A 34 9.39 -10.26 29.44
CA SER A 34 10.77 -9.97 29.01
C SER A 34 11.76 -11.04 29.46
N GLU A 35 11.76 -11.42 30.74
CA GLU A 35 12.73 -12.38 31.29
C GLU A 35 12.54 -13.78 30.71
N GLU A 36 11.28 -14.22 30.54
CA GLU A 36 10.95 -15.52 29.96
C GLU A 36 11.30 -15.58 28.46
N TYR A 37 11.28 -14.43 27.78
CA TYR A 37 11.60 -14.31 26.36
C TYR A 37 13.11 -14.43 26.08
N GLU A 38 13.97 -13.85 26.93
CA GLU A 38 15.42 -13.85 26.72
C GLU A 38 16.03 -15.27 26.62
N GLY A 39 15.47 -16.22 27.38
CA GLY A 39 15.88 -17.63 27.32
C GLY A 39 15.11 -18.48 26.29
N ASN A 40 14.22 -17.87 25.49
CA ASN A 40 13.29 -18.61 24.64
C ASN A 40 13.86 -18.91 23.25
N ALA A 41 13.56 -20.10 22.72
CA ALA A 41 13.98 -20.51 21.38
C ALA A 41 13.44 -19.61 20.26
N LEU A 42 12.36 -18.85 20.49
CA LEU A 42 11.81 -17.92 19.49
C LEU A 42 12.62 -16.63 19.32
N LYS A 43 13.56 -16.33 20.24
CA LYS A 43 14.26 -15.04 20.29
C LYS A 43 14.98 -14.69 18.98
N ASP A 44 15.93 -15.53 18.57
CA ASP A 44 16.75 -15.29 17.38
C ASP A 44 15.91 -15.09 16.10
N PHE A 45 14.81 -15.83 16.01
CA PHE A 45 13.88 -15.72 14.90
C PHE A 45 13.13 -14.39 14.92
N LEU A 46 12.49 -14.05 16.05
CA LEU A 46 11.64 -12.87 16.15
C LEU A 46 12.43 -11.57 16.10
N ASP A 47 13.62 -11.49 16.72
CA ASP A 47 14.48 -10.31 16.66
C ASP A 47 14.84 -9.96 15.21
N GLY A 48 15.17 -10.99 14.42
CA GLY A 48 15.44 -10.84 12.99
C GLY A 48 14.22 -10.36 12.20
N GLU A 49 13.04 -10.89 12.51
CA GLU A 49 11.80 -10.56 11.82
C GLU A 49 11.25 -9.16 12.17
N LEU A 50 11.26 -8.76 13.43
CA LEU A 50 10.84 -7.41 13.85
C LEU A 50 11.66 -6.33 13.14
N LYS A 51 12.97 -6.54 13.03
CA LYS A 51 13.86 -5.64 12.27
C LYS A 51 13.49 -5.55 10.79
N LYS A 52 13.06 -6.65 10.16
CA LYS A 52 12.60 -6.65 8.76
C LYS A 52 11.25 -5.95 8.62
N ILE A 53 10.32 -6.17 9.53
CA ILE A 53 8.98 -5.55 9.52
C ILE A 53 9.12 -4.03 9.58
N VAL A 54 9.92 -3.55 10.52
CA VAL A 54 10.19 -2.12 10.70
C VAL A 54 10.82 -1.51 9.46
N LYS A 55 11.86 -2.13 8.90
CA LYS A 55 12.55 -1.64 7.70
C LYS A 55 11.78 -1.82 6.39
N ARG A 56 10.67 -2.56 6.42
CA ARG A 56 9.87 -2.81 5.22
C ARG A 56 9.25 -1.49 4.77
N LYS A 57 9.58 -1.09 3.54
CA LYS A 57 9.04 0.10 2.90
C LYS A 57 7.52 -0.02 2.75
N VAL A 58 6.85 1.09 3.00
CA VAL A 58 5.44 1.32 2.74
C VAL A 58 5.33 2.69 2.07
N GLU A 59 4.49 2.78 1.05
CA GLU A 59 4.19 4.04 0.37
C GLU A 59 2.84 4.53 0.89
N LYS A 60 2.72 5.84 1.15
CA LYS A 60 1.45 6.46 1.56
C LYS A 60 0.38 6.28 0.47
N ASN A 61 0.80 6.49 -0.78
CA ASN A 61 -0.02 6.32 -1.97
C ASN A 61 0.67 5.30 -2.89
N PRO A 62 0.27 4.03 -2.85
CA PRO A 62 0.95 2.99 -3.61
C PRO A 62 0.76 3.17 -5.12
N ARG A 63 1.77 2.77 -5.90
CA ARG A 63 1.72 2.80 -7.38
C ARG A 63 0.70 1.84 -8.02
N SER A 64 0.06 0.99 -7.22
CA SER A 64 -0.97 0.04 -7.64
C SER A 64 -1.89 -0.29 -6.47
N GLU A 65 -3.14 -0.67 -6.72
CA GLU A 65 -4.06 -1.10 -5.66
C GLU A 65 -3.60 -2.34 -4.89
N GLN A 66 -2.92 -3.27 -5.59
CA GLN A 66 -2.45 -4.52 -5.01
C GLN A 66 -0.98 -4.41 -4.59
N VAL A 67 -0.73 -3.68 -3.51
CA VAL A 67 0.58 -3.69 -2.83
C VAL A 67 0.60 -4.62 -1.62
N PRO A 68 1.72 -5.31 -1.38
CA PRO A 68 1.85 -6.21 -0.24
C PRO A 68 1.99 -5.48 1.09
N THR A 69 2.42 -4.21 1.11
CA THR A 69 2.53 -3.42 2.34
C THR A 69 1.68 -2.17 2.20
N LYS A 70 0.82 -1.91 3.18
CA LYS A 70 -0.12 -0.79 3.21
C LYS A 70 -0.01 -0.04 4.53
N LEU A 71 -0.36 1.23 4.48
CA LEU A 71 -0.58 2.08 5.65
C LEU A 71 -2.09 2.15 5.90
N GLY A 72 -2.49 1.87 7.13
CA GLY A 72 -3.88 1.96 7.58
C GLY A 72 -4.03 3.08 8.60
N TYR A 73 -5.18 3.75 8.58
CA TYR A 73 -5.53 4.88 9.44
C TYR A 73 -6.77 4.55 10.25
N PHE A 74 -6.75 4.77 11.56
CA PHE A 74 -7.96 4.61 12.38
C PHE A 74 -9.00 5.66 11.99
N VAL A 75 -10.19 5.21 11.61
CA VAL A 75 -11.29 6.10 11.24
C VAL A 75 -11.81 6.81 12.49
N VAL A 76 -11.93 8.13 12.43
CA VAL A 76 -12.45 8.97 13.50
C VAL A 76 -13.46 9.94 12.92
N GLU A 77 -14.62 10.06 13.56
CA GLU A 77 -15.63 11.02 13.14
C GLU A 77 -15.20 12.47 13.46
N PRO A 78 -15.58 13.46 12.63
CA PRO A 78 -15.25 14.86 12.90
C PRO A 78 -15.66 15.30 14.32
N GLY A 79 -14.69 15.84 15.07
CA GLY A 79 -14.90 16.31 16.45
C GLY A 79 -14.73 15.25 17.54
N TYR A 80 -14.35 14.02 17.17
CA TYR A 80 -13.97 12.96 18.11
C TYR A 80 -12.47 12.67 18.07
N GLU A 81 -11.97 12.00 19.09
CA GLU A 81 -10.57 11.58 19.23
C GLU A 81 -10.41 10.09 18.85
N LEU A 82 -9.16 9.63 18.76
CA LEU A 82 -8.81 8.24 18.41
C LEU A 82 -9.46 7.19 19.35
N ASP A 83 -9.73 7.55 20.59
CA ASP A 83 -10.39 6.68 21.57
C ASP A 83 -11.86 6.37 21.26
N SER A 84 -12.45 7.06 20.27
CA SER A 84 -13.74 6.70 19.71
C SER A 84 -13.65 5.45 18.81
N ASN A 85 -12.47 5.13 18.28
CA ASN A 85 -12.26 4.02 17.37
C ASN A 85 -12.08 2.68 18.11
N PRO A 86 -12.94 1.66 17.87
CA PRO A 86 -12.84 0.38 18.56
C PRO A 86 -11.55 -0.41 18.28
N ASN A 87 -11.01 -0.32 17.06
CA ASN A 87 -9.74 -0.96 16.73
C ASN A 87 -8.60 -0.26 17.47
N TYR A 88 -8.53 1.08 17.46
CA TYR A 88 -7.53 1.85 18.21
C TYR A 88 -7.51 1.46 19.69
N ASN A 89 -8.69 1.42 20.33
CA ASN A 89 -8.81 1.05 21.74
C ASN A 89 -8.27 -0.34 22.06
N LEU A 90 -8.47 -1.31 21.16
CA LEU A 90 -7.95 -2.66 21.33
C LEU A 90 -6.42 -2.69 21.23
N PHE A 91 -5.86 -1.99 20.24
CA PHE A 91 -4.41 -1.84 20.09
C PHE A 91 -3.78 -1.11 21.27
N HIS A 92 -4.38 -0.01 21.70
CA HIS A 92 -3.92 0.76 22.85
C HIS A 92 -3.97 -0.07 24.14
N LYS A 93 -5.06 -0.81 24.40
CA LYS A 93 -5.16 -1.71 25.57
C LYS A 93 -4.05 -2.77 25.60
N ALA A 94 -3.68 -3.32 24.44
CA ALA A 94 -2.57 -4.28 24.36
C ALA A 94 -1.20 -3.61 24.53
N LEU A 95 -1.05 -2.38 24.02
CA LEU A 95 0.18 -1.61 24.09
C LEU A 95 0.52 -1.19 25.52
N THR A 96 -0.48 -0.74 26.28
CA THR A 96 -0.36 -0.24 27.66
C THR A 96 -0.65 -1.32 28.71
N ALA A 97 -0.55 -2.60 28.34
CA ALA A 97 -0.81 -3.69 29.27
C ALA A 97 0.35 -3.82 30.28
N ASP A 98 0.05 -3.65 31.55
CA ASP A 98 1.06 -3.69 32.63
C ASP A 98 1.27 -5.09 33.21
N THR A 99 0.41 -6.06 32.85
CA THR A 99 0.48 -7.43 33.37
C THR A 99 0.37 -8.46 32.26
N LYS A 100 0.92 -9.64 32.52
CA LYS A 100 0.85 -10.80 31.64
C LYS A 100 -0.60 -11.18 31.31
N GLU A 101 -1.47 -11.12 32.30
CA GLU A 101 -2.90 -11.44 32.16
C GLU A 101 -3.66 -10.41 31.33
N SER A 102 -3.42 -9.11 31.56
CA SER A 102 -4.09 -8.05 30.80
C SER A 102 -3.63 -8.03 29.34
N PHE A 103 -2.33 -8.26 29.09
CA PHE A 103 -1.80 -8.43 27.74
C PHE A 103 -2.40 -9.64 27.03
N LYS A 104 -2.52 -10.77 27.73
CA LYS A 104 -3.14 -11.99 27.21
C LYS A 104 -4.61 -11.76 26.84
N GLU A 105 -5.39 -11.12 27.71
CA GLU A 105 -6.82 -10.84 27.45
C GLU A 105 -6.99 -9.95 26.21
N ALA A 106 -6.17 -8.90 26.06
CA ALA A 106 -6.18 -8.07 24.86
C ALA A 106 -5.75 -8.87 23.62
N SER A 107 -4.74 -9.73 23.76
CA SER A 107 -4.24 -10.60 22.69
C SER A 107 -5.29 -11.59 22.18
N GLU A 108 -6.09 -12.17 23.08
CA GLU A 108 -7.18 -13.10 22.72
C GLU A 108 -8.28 -12.43 21.89
N ARG A 109 -8.51 -11.12 22.07
CA ARG A 109 -9.45 -10.37 21.23
C ARG A 109 -8.97 -10.23 19.79
N PHE A 110 -7.66 -10.08 19.57
CA PHE A 110 -7.09 -10.11 18.21
C PHE A 110 -7.26 -11.48 17.56
N VAL A 111 -7.04 -12.54 18.33
CA VAL A 111 -7.21 -13.92 17.85
C VAL A 111 -8.66 -14.19 17.49
N GLY A 112 -9.61 -13.81 18.35
CA GLY A 112 -11.04 -13.94 18.07
C GLY A 112 -11.44 -13.21 16.79
N ALA A 113 -11.03 -11.95 16.65
CA ALA A 113 -11.34 -11.16 15.46
C ALA A 113 -10.67 -11.72 14.18
N TYR A 114 -9.49 -12.35 14.29
CA TYR A 114 -8.89 -13.09 13.17
C TYR A 114 -9.70 -14.35 12.82
N LEU A 115 -10.26 -15.08 13.78
CA LEU A 115 -11.11 -16.25 13.51
C LEU A 115 -12.44 -15.88 12.81
N ASP A 116 -12.94 -14.68 13.07
CA ASP A 116 -14.13 -14.13 12.44
C ASP A 116 -13.90 -13.66 10.98
N ALA A 117 -12.64 -13.59 10.52
CA ALA A 117 -12.33 -13.19 9.16
C ALA A 117 -12.81 -14.21 8.11
N SER A 118 -12.93 -13.77 6.85
CA SER A 118 -13.48 -14.58 5.77
C SER A 118 -12.55 -15.73 5.34
N ALA A 119 -11.23 -15.50 5.32
CA ALA A 119 -10.24 -16.41 4.75
C ALA A 119 -9.22 -16.93 5.78
N VAL A 120 -9.71 -17.42 6.92
CA VAL A 120 -8.87 -17.93 8.02
C VAL A 120 -8.09 -19.16 7.59
N ARG A 121 -6.80 -19.18 7.92
CA ARG A 121 -5.92 -20.33 7.77
C ARG A 121 -5.29 -20.71 9.10
N GLY A 122 -5.07 -22.01 9.28
CA GLY A 122 -4.33 -22.55 10.42
C GLY A 122 -2.86 -22.14 10.40
N GLY A 123 -2.23 -22.16 11.57
CA GLY A 123 -0.85 -21.72 11.74
C GLY A 123 -0.62 -21.04 13.09
N ALA A 124 0.48 -20.30 13.20
CA ALA A 124 0.80 -19.54 14.41
C ALA A 124 0.28 -18.10 14.31
N PHE A 125 -0.29 -17.61 15.41
CA PHE A 125 -0.68 -16.22 15.60
C PHE A 125 0.05 -15.69 16.83
N LEU A 126 0.81 -14.61 16.67
CA LEU A 126 1.63 -14.02 17.72
C LEU A 126 1.23 -12.56 17.93
N VAL A 127 1.18 -12.14 19.19
CA VAL A 127 1.01 -10.74 19.57
C VAL A 127 2.19 -10.37 20.46
N LEU A 128 2.94 -9.34 20.10
CA LEU A 128 4.15 -8.91 20.78
C LEU A 128 4.03 -7.43 21.16
N SER A 129 4.36 -7.10 22.41
CA SER A 129 4.66 -5.73 22.83
C SER A 129 6.17 -5.61 22.98
N ALA A 130 6.77 -4.61 22.35
CA ALA A 130 8.21 -4.44 22.28
C ALA A 130 8.64 -2.98 22.23
N THR A 131 9.70 -2.64 22.95
CA THR A 131 10.27 -1.28 23.00
C THR A 131 11.65 -1.30 22.35
N PRO A 132 12.00 -0.36 21.45
CA PRO A 132 13.35 -0.24 20.93
C PRO A 132 14.37 -0.06 22.06
N GLU A 133 15.51 -0.74 21.99
CA GLU A 133 16.54 -0.61 23.04
C GLU A 133 17.32 0.71 22.98
N LYS A 134 17.31 1.36 21.81
CA LYS A 134 18.12 2.54 21.50
C LYS A 134 17.28 3.53 20.72
N TYR A 135 17.62 4.81 20.86
CA TYR A 135 17.12 5.95 20.09
C TYR A 135 15.68 6.41 20.42
N PHE A 136 14.84 5.57 21.04
CA PHE A 136 13.43 5.86 21.20
C PHE A 136 12.77 4.99 22.28
N GLU A 137 11.84 5.55 23.05
CA GLU A 137 11.22 4.88 24.22
C GLU A 137 9.80 4.36 23.95
N ASP A 138 9.17 4.68 22.81
CA ASP A 138 7.80 4.23 22.60
C ASP A 138 7.73 2.72 22.40
N THR A 139 6.65 2.17 22.93
CA THR A 139 6.34 0.75 22.77
C THR A 139 5.62 0.55 21.45
N PHE A 140 5.89 -0.58 20.80
CA PHE A 140 5.22 -1.05 19.61
C PHE A 140 4.51 -2.37 19.88
N LEU A 141 3.34 -2.52 19.28
CA LEU A 141 2.62 -3.76 19.14
C LEU A 141 2.89 -4.36 17.75
N PHE A 142 3.32 -5.60 17.73
CA PHE A 142 3.45 -6.41 16.52
C PHE A 142 2.46 -7.56 16.56
N ILE A 143 1.67 -7.72 15.50
CA ILE A 143 0.79 -8.88 15.33
C ILE A 143 1.32 -9.68 14.15
N LEU A 144 1.72 -10.92 14.38
CA LEU A 144 2.30 -11.78 13.35
C LEU A 144 1.40 -12.98 13.08
N LYS A 145 1.16 -13.27 11.81
CA LYS A 145 0.47 -14.47 11.36
C LYS A 145 1.41 -15.26 10.48
N CYS A 146 1.73 -16.48 10.90
CA CYS A 146 2.52 -17.44 10.13
C CYS A 146 1.66 -18.65 9.72
N ASP A 147 1.48 -18.84 8.42
CA ASP A 147 0.83 -20.05 7.87
C ASP A 147 1.77 -21.26 7.98
N PHE A 148 1.25 -22.41 8.41
CA PHE A 148 2.02 -23.66 8.37
C PHE A 148 1.98 -24.28 6.98
N GLU A 149 3.13 -24.79 6.52
CA GLU A 149 3.14 -25.62 5.32
C GLU A 149 2.42 -26.96 5.60
N PRO A 150 1.72 -27.54 4.60
CA PRO A 150 0.98 -28.80 4.76
C PRO A 150 1.82 -29.96 5.30
N LYS A 151 3.15 -29.95 5.06
CA LYS A 151 4.08 -30.99 5.53
C LYS A 151 4.39 -30.94 7.02
N VAL A 152 4.08 -29.83 7.70
CA VAL A 152 4.34 -29.61 9.12
C VAL A 152 3.07 -29.82 9.97
N ALA A 153 1.91 -29.97 9.33
CA ALA A 153 0.59 -29.98 10.00
C ALA A 153 0.32 -31.21 10.90
N SER A 154 1.23 -32.19 11.00
CA SER A 154 1.00 -33.45 11.72
C SER A 154 1.54 -33.50 13.15
N ILE A 155 1.78 -32.36 13.80
CA ILE A 155 2.59 -32.31 15.02
C ILE A 155 1.69 -32.11 16.25
N SER A 156 1.61 -33.15 17.07
CA SER A 156 0.75 -33.30 18.25
C SER A 156 1.44 -33.00 19.59
N ASP A 157 2.71 -32.58 19.61
CA ASP A 157 3.51 -32.42 20.83
C ASP A 157 4.00 -30.97 21.03
N GLU A 158 3.63 -30.38 22.18
CA GLU A 158 3.88 -29.00 22.61
C GLU A 158 5.38 -28.64 22.63
N SER A 159 6.24 -29.59 23.01
CA SER A 159 7.70 -29.40 23.10
C SER A 159 8.35 -29.29 21.72
N THR A 160 7.76 -29.97 20.73
CA THR A 160 8.24 -29.93 19.36
C THR A 160 7.65 -28.75 18.59
N LEU A 161 6.48 -28.22 18.96
CA LEU A 161 5.84 -27.13 18.23
C LEU A 161 6.72 -25.87 18.18
N ILE A 162 7.36 -25.44 19.26
CA ILE A 162 8.23 -24.24 19.27
C ILE A 162 9.47 -24.44 18.38
N ARG A 163 10.07 -25.64 18.43
CA ARG A 163 11.22 -26.01 17.58
C ARG A 163 10.82 -26.19 16.11
N ASN A 164 9.60 -26.66 15.88
CA ASN A 164 9.03 -26.80 14.55
C ASN A 164 8.51 -25.47 14.02
N VAL A 165 8.11 -24.52 14.86
CA VAL A 165 7.76 -23.14 14.50
C VAL A 165 8.98 -22.44 13.88
N GLN A 166 10.19 -22.66 14.40
CA GLN A 166 11.42 -22.21 13.71
C GLN A 166 11.59 -22.82 12.31
N MET A 167 11.20 -24.09 12.09
CA MET A 167 11.30 -24.78 10.79
C MET A 167 10.08 -24.57 9.88
N ALA A 168 8.93 -24.21 10.43
CA ALA A 168 7.62 -24.19 9.79
C ALA A 168 7.10 -22.79 9.52
N ILE A 169 7.62 -21.78 10.23
CA ILE A 169 7.41 -20.39 9.84
C ILE A 169 8.21 -20.15 8.57
N THR A 170 7.51 -20.21 7.44
CA THR A 170 8.07 -19.71 6.19
C THR A 170 8.08 -18.18 6.24
N THR A 171 9.27 -17.60 6.44
CA THR A 171 9.47 -16.14 6.44
C THR A 171 8.99 -15.48 5.14
N LYS A 172 8.90 -16.24 4.04
CA LYS A 172 8.44 -15.75 2.74
C LYS A 172 6.98 -15.26 2.74
N ASN A 173 6.10 -15.78 3.60
CA ASN A 173 4.66 -15.49 3.57
C ASN A 173 4.11 -14.98 4.91
N MET A 174 4.99 -14.64 5.86
CA MET A 174 4.58 -14.11 7.15
C MET A 174 3.88 -12.77 6.96
N LYS A 175 2.72 -12.63 7.60
CA LYS A 175 1.97 -11.38 7.60
C LYS A 175 2.13 -10.70 8.93
N SER A 176 2.21 -9.38 8.91
CA SER A 176 2.52 -8.59 10.10
C SER A 176 1.72 -7.30 10.13
N ILE A 177 1.32 -6.89 11.33
CA ILE A 177 0.95 -5.51 11.65
C ILE A 177 2.03 -4.95 12.56
N GLN A 178 2.41 -3.69 12.32
CA GLN A 178 3.18 -2.86 13.24
C GLN A 178 2.30 -1.67 13.64
N TYR A 179 2.12 -1.47 14.95
CA TYR A 179 1.42 -0.32 15.53
C TYR A 179 2.21 0.21 16.73
N PRO A 180 2.36 1.53 16.93
CA PRO A 180 2.06 2.58 15.97
C PRO A 180 2.95 2.46 14.71
N PHE A 181 2.54 3.11 13.62
CA PHE A 181 3.42 3.26 12.47
C PHE A 181 4.63 4.12 12.86
N MET A 182 5.80 3.77 12.31
CA MET A 182 7.04 4.51 12.48
C MET A 182 7.50 4.98 11.09
N PRO A 183 7.20 6.23 10.71
CA PRO A 183 7.63 6.79 9.42
C PRO A 183 9.15 6.84 9.32
N GLU A 184 9.78 7.33 10.38
CA GLU A 184 11.23 7.49 10.52
C GLU A 184 11.69 7.00 11.90
N GLU A 185 12.96 6.61 12.03
CA GLU A 185 13.48 6.14 13.33
C GLU A 185 13.35 7.25 14.38
N GLY A 186 12.55 7.01 15.43
CA GLY A 186 12.30 7.98 16.49
C GLY A 186 11.01 8.80 16.34
N MET A 187 10.18 8.53 15.32
CA MET A 187 8.86 9.14 15.15
C MET A 187 7.77 8.07 15.16
N THR A 188 6.64 8.36 15.82
CA THR A 188 5.47 7.47 15.84
C THR A 188 4.23 8.21 15.42
N GLU A 189 3.37 7.50 14.69
CA GLU A 189 2.05 7.96 14.28
C GLU A 189 0.99 7.09 14.97
N PRO A 190 0.42 7.52 16.12
CA PRO A 190 -0.57 6.76 16.87
C PRO A 190 -1.89 6.55 16.12
N GLY A 191 -2.20 7.40 15.14
CA GLY A 191 -3.36 7.24 14.27
C GLY A 191 -3.19 6.19 13.17
N GLU A 192 -1.98 5.63 13.03
CA GLU A 192 -1.60 4.83 11.87
C GLU A 192 -1.02 3.47 12.26
N LEU A 193 -1.21 2.49 11.37
CA LEU A 193 -0.60 1.17 11.46
C LEU A 193 -0.07 0.70 10.11
N LYS A 194 1.03 -0.05 10.12
CA LYS A 194 1.61 -0.65 8.91
C LYS A 194 1.24 -2.11 8.82
N ILE A 195 0.59 -2.49 7.73
CA ILE A 195 0.23 -3.88 7.44
C ILE A 195 1.12 -4.42 6.33
N HIS A 196 1.59 -5.65 6.49
CA HIS A 196 2.18 -6.41 5.41
C HIS A 196 1.44 -7.73 5.19
N GLN A 197 0.99 -7.92 3.95
CA GLN A 197 0.23 -9.06 3.49
C GLN A 197 0.46 -9.31 1.98
N ALA A 198 1.46 -10.13 1.66
CA ALA A 198 1.81 -10.46 0.28
C ALA A 198 0.87 -11.49 -0.42
N SER A 199 -0.30 -11.80 0.17
CA SER A 199 -1.25 -12.76 -0.40
C SER A 199 -2.59 -12.11 -0.70
N HIS A 200 -3.35 -12.65 -1.66
CA HIS A 200 -4.72 -12.21 -1.96
C HIS A 200 -5.70 -12.27 -0.77
N ALA A 201 -5.42 -13.08 0.26
CA ALA A 201 -6.27 -13.16 1.44
C ALA A 201 -6.18 -11.85 2.24
N ARG A 202 -7.30 -11.12 2.38
CA ARG A 202 -7.41 -9.80 3.02
C ARG A 202 -7.72 -9.85 4.52
N TYR A 203 -7.27 -10.87 5.25
CA TYR A 203 -7.76 -11.11 6.60
C TYR A 203 -7.42 -10.00 7.62
N PHE A 204 -6.30 -9.28 7.48
CA PHE A 204 -6.04 -8.14 8.35
C PHE A 204 -6.95 -6.94 8.05
N GLU A 205 -7.38 -6.79 6.80
CA GLU A 205 -8.35 -5.77 6.41
C GLU A 205 -9.74 -6.15 6.94
N ASP A 206 -10.14 -7.43 6.86
CA ASP A 206 -11.39 -7.93 7.46
C ASP A 206 -11.42 -7.78 9.00
N PHE A 207 -10.26 -8.00 9.64
CA PHE A 207 -10.04 -7.88 11.08
C PHE A 207 -10.13 -6.41 11.57
N LEU A 208 -9.69 -5.46 10.73
CA LEU A 208 -9.61 -4.04 11.05
C LEU A 208 -10.75 -3.24 10.41
N LYS A 209 -11.99 -3.52 10.86
CA LYS A 209 -13.21 -2.92 10.29
C LYS A 209 -13.27 -1.39 10.36
N PHE A 210 -12.61 -0.78 11.33
CA PHE A 210 -12.60 0.68 11.54
C PHE A 210 -11.24 1.29 11.15
N VAL A 211 -10.57 0.69 10.17
CA VAL A 211 -9.31 1.20 9.62
C VAL A 211 -9.48 1.39 8.12
N GLU A 212 -9.18 2.59 7.64
CA GLU A 212 -9.15 2.90 6.21
C GLU A 212 -7.73 2.77 5.67
N TYR A 213 -7.61 2.54 4.37
CA TYR A 213 -6.34 2.41 3.68
C TYR A 213 -6.25 3.50 2.63
N GLY A 214 -5.07 4.12 2.52
CA GLY A 214 -4.85 5.20 1.57
C GLY A 214 -5.14 4.76 0.14
N GLU A 215 -5.71 5.66 -0.65
CA GLU A 215 -5.96 5.45 -2.07
C GLU A 215 -4.65 5.26 -2.83
N SER A 216 -4.69 4.39 -3.85
CA SER A 216 -3.57 4.23 -4.77
C SER A 216 -3.41 5.47 -5.64
N MET A 217 -2.20 5.76 -6.09
CA MET A 217 -1.95 6.87 -7.01
C MET A 217 -2.84 6.84 -8.27
N PRO A 218 -3.04 5.69 -8.93
CA PRO A 218 -3.99 5.60 -10.04
C PRO A 218 -5.42 6.04 -9.68
N GLU A 219 -5.90 5.71 -8.48
CA GLU A 219 -7.27 6.06 -8.05
C GLU A 219 -7.38 7.56 -7.72
N ILE A 220 -6.38 8.13 -7.04
CA ILE A 220 -6.32 9.58 -6.78
C ILE A 220 -6.34 10.36 -8.10
N MET A 221 -5.49 9.95 -9.06
CA MET A 221 -5.43 10.59 -10.37
C MET A 221 -6.77 10.47 -11.12
N LYS A 222 -7.43 9.31 -11.04
CA LYS A 222 -8.74 9.08 -11.63
C LYS A 222 -9.79 10.02 -11.02
N THR A 223 -9.90 10.08 -9.70
CA THR A 223 -10.87 10.91 -8.98
C THR A 223 -10.67 12.40 -9.31
N GLN A 224 -9.43 12.89 -9.31
CA GLN A 224 -9.13 14.30 -9.61
C GLN A 224 -9.44 14.65 -11.07
N VAL A 225 -9.04 13.80 -12.03
CA VAL A 225 -9.38 14.00 -13.46
C VAL A 225 -10.89 14.02 -13.65
N MET A 226 -11.63 13.09 -13.02
CA MET A 226 -13.09 13.02 -13.11
C MET A 226 -13.76 14.27 -12.53
N SER A 227 -13.31 14.74 -11.36
CA SER A 227 -13.84 15.95 -10.73
C SER A 227 -13.69 17.18 -11.63
N MET A 228 -12.50 17.41 -12.18
CA MET A 228 -12.25 18.55 -13.07
C MET A 228 -13.09 18.45 -14.35
N VAL A 229 -13.16 17.26 -14.95
CA VAL A 229 -13.93 17.04 -16.17
C VAL A 229 -15.43 17.28 -15.93
N GLN A 230 -15.95 16.85 -14.78
CA GLN A 230 -17.33 17.14 -14.37
C GLN A 230 -17.55 18.63 -14.17
N GLU A 231 -16.66 19.33 -13.47
CA GLU A 231 -16.75 20.78 -13.25
C GLU A 231 -16.78 21.54 -14.58
N HIS A 232 -15.89 21.22 -15.53
CA HIS A 232 -15.90 21.84 -16.85
C HIS A 232 -17.22 21.62 -17.61
N VAL A 233 -17.84 20.44 -17.46
CA VAL A 233 -19.13 20.13 -18.09
C VAL A 233 -20.28 20.86 -17.44
N LEU A 234 -20.26 21.01 -16.12
CA LEU A 234 -21.23 21.83 -15.38
C LEU A 234 -21.22 23.28 -15.87
N GLU A 235 -20.03 23.82 -16.20
CA GLU A 235 -19.88 25.18 -16.70
C GLU A 235 -20.21 25.33 -18.19
N THR A 236 -19.94 24.30 -19.00
CA THR A 236 -20.05 24.38 -20.46
C THR A 236 -21.44 24.03 -20.98
N TYR A 237 -22.15 23.10 -20.33
CA TYR A 237 -23.40 22.55 -20.83
C TYR A 237 -24.57 22.76 -19.88
N GLU A 238 -25.73 23.12 -20.44
CA GLU A 238 -26.98 23.21 -19.67
C GLU A 238 -27.39 21.84 -19.10
N GLU A 239 -27.96 21.84 -17.90
CA GLU A 239 -28.26 20.66 -17.08
C GLU A 239 -29.11 19.58 -17.77
N ASN A 240 -30.02 19.97 -18.67
CA ASN A 240 -30.91 19.06 -19.40
C ASN A 240 -30.59 18.93 -20.89
N SER A 241 -29.39 19.35 -21.30
CA SER A 241 -28.97 19.21 -22.70
C SER A 241 -28.71 17.74 -23.05
N GLN A 242 -29.04 17.36 -24.29
CA GLN A 242 -28.69 16.03 -24.80
C GLN A 242 -27.17 15.83 -24.86
N GLU A 243 -26.41 16.91 -25.03
CA GLU A 243 -24.95 16.91 -25.08
C GLU A 243 -24.35 16.53 -23.73
N ARG A 244 -24.89 17.04 -22.62
CA ARG A 244 -24.48 16.66 -21.27
C ARG A 244 -24.83 15.21 -20.93
N GLN A 245 -26.03 14.74 -21.32
CA GLN A 245 -26.42 13.34 -21.09
C GLN A 245 -25.53 12.37 -21.86
N GLN A 246 -25.21 12.70 -23.12
CA GLN A 246 -24.26 11.92 -23.91
C GLN A 246 -22.86 11.94 -23.29
N PHE A 247 -22.43 13.10 -22.77
CA PHE A 247 -21.16 13.25 -22.09
C PHE A 247 -21.06 12.35 -20.85
N GLU A 248 -22.05 12.40 -19.96
CA GLU A 248 -22.09 11.59 -18.74
C GLU A 248 -22.02 10.09 -19.09
N HIS A 249 -22.73 9.67 -20.14
CA HIS A 249 -22.67 8.30 -20.65
C HIS A 249 -21.29 7.91 -21.21
N ASP A 250 -20.67 8.78 -22.02
CA ASP A 250 -19.34 8.53 -22.59
C ASP A 250 -18.27 8.45 -21.47
N MET A 251 -18.45 9.23 -20.39
CA MET A 251 -17.57 9.24 -19.23
C MET A 251 -17.67 7.94 -18.41
N GLU A 252 -18.88 7.40 -18.21
CA GLU A 252 -19.08 6.08 -17.59
C GLU A 252 -18.39 4.96 -18.39
N ILE A 253 -18.51 5.00 -19.72
CA ILE A 253 -17.84 4.05 -20.61
C ILE A 253 -16.31 4.20 -20.53
N TRP A 254 -15.82 5.45 -20.51
CA TRP A 254 -14.39 5.74 -20.39
C TRP A 254 -13.81 5.25 -19.06
N GLU A 255 -14.54 5.41 -17.96
CA GLU A 255 -14.17 4.94 -16.64
C GLU A 255 -14.03 3.41 -16.59
N ALA A 256 -14.95 2.70 -17.25
CA ALA A 256 -14.97 1.24 -17.31
C ALA A 256 -13.98 0.63 -18.33
N SER A 257 -13.33 1.44 -19.18
CA SER A 257 -12.46 0.92 -20.23
C SER A 257 -11.05 0.57 -19.75
N GLU A 258 -10.60 -0.65 -20.04
CA GLU A 258 -9.22 -1.12 -19.79
C GLU A 258 -8.17 -0.42 -20.67
N LYS A 259 -8.57 0.08 -21.85
CA LYS A 259 -7.71 0.82 -22.78
C LYS A 259 -8.30 2.20 -23.00
N ARG A 260 -7.54 3.21 -22.57
CA ARG A 260 -7.95 4.61 -22.71
C ARG A 260 -7.30 5.22 -23.94
N GLU A 261 -8.11 5.83 -24.78
CA GLU A 261 -7.68 6.65 -25.92
C GLU A 261 -7.82 8.14 -25.55
N ILE A 262 -7.03 8.99 -26.19
CA ILE A 262 -7.10 10.45 -26.00
C ILE A 262 -8.47 10.97 -26.47
N GLN A 263 -9.13 11.77 -25.65
CA GLN A 263 -10.50 12.25 -25.90
C GLN A 263 -10.55 13.66 -26.50
N GLU A 264 -9.46 14.42 -26.45
CA GLU A 264 -9.37 15.80 -27.01
C GLU A 264 -10.46 16.76 -26.52
N ARG A 265 -10.84 16.61 -25.25
CA ARG A 265 -11.89 17.45 -24.62
C ARG A 265 -11.34 18.65 -23.85
N LEU A 266 -10.11 18.56 -23.38
CA LEU A 266 -9.46 19.59 -22.56
C LEU A 266 -8.31 20.22 -23.35
N ASP A 267 -8.15 21.53 -23.20
CA ASP A 267 -6.98 22.23 -23.70
C ASP A 267 -5.76 22.03 -22.78
N THR A 268 -4.60 22.49 -23.25
CA THR A 268 -3.34 22.33 -22.51
C THR A 268 -3.36 23.04 -21.15
N HIS A 269 -3.98 24.21 -21.05
CA HIS A 269 -4.03 24.98 -19.80
C HIS A 269 -4.87 24.24 -18.75
N GLN A 270 -6.03 23.74 -19.15
CA GLN A 270 -6.91 22.96 -18.27
C GLN A 270 -6.21 21.68 -17.78
N VAL A 271 -5.46 20.99 -18.65
CA VAL A 271 -4.69 19.80 -18.26
C VAL A 271 -3.55 20.16 -17.30
N ILE A 272 -2.87 21.30 -17.50
CA ILE A 272 -1.82 21.78 -16.58
C ILE A 272 -2.42 22.10 -15.20
N GLU A 273 -3.58 22.74 -15.14
CA GLU A 273 -4.26 23.07 -13.89
C GLU A 273 -4.64 21.81 -13.09
N ALA A 274 -5.20 20.79 -13.76
CA ALA A 274 -5.43 19.48 -13.14
C ALA A 274 -4.13 18.83 -12.66
N ALA A 275 -3.10 18.85 -13.50
CA ALA A 275 -1.81 18.27 -13.18
C ALA A 275 -1.20 18.94 -11.95
N ALA A 276 -1.34 20.26 -11.80
CA ALA A 276 -0.85 21.00 -10.64
C ALA A 276 -1.48 20.51 -9.32
N GLN A 277 -2.79 20.24 -9.30
CA GLN A 277 -3.46 19.68 -8.12
C GLN A 277 -2.95 18.28 -7.76
N ILE A 278 -2.67 17.44 -8.77
CA ILE A 278 -2.07 16.10 -8.55
C ILE A 278 -0.64 16.27 -7.99
N VAL A 279 0.15 17.16 -8.59
CA VAL A 279 1.57 17.37 -8.25
C VAL A 279 1.74 18.00 -6.87
N GLU A 280 0.81 18.85 -6.42
CA GLU A 280 0.83 19.43 -5.06
C GLU A 280 0.80 18.35 -3.98
N HIS A 281 -0.02 17.31 -4.17
CA HIS A 281 -0.12 16.19 -3.24
C HIS A 281 0.93 15.09 -3.50
N THR A 282 1.31 14.90 -4.77
CA THR A 282 2.27 13.88 -5.20
C THR A 282 3.25 14.42 -6.24
N PRO A 283 4.35 15.04 -5.79
CA PRO A 283 5.35 15.65 -6.69
C PRO A 283 5.98 14.66 -7.69
N GLU A 284 6.08 13.39 -7.32
CA GLU A 284 6.65 12.31 -8.12
C GLU A 284 5.64 11.61 -9.06
N ALA A 285 4.45 12.18 -9.25
CA ALA A 285 3.44 11.62 -10.16
C ALA A 285 4.04 11.40 -11.56
N GLU A 286 3.91 10.18 -12.08
CA GLU A 286 4.51 9.79 -13.36
C GLU A 286 3.52 10.00 -14.52
N LEU A 287 3.96 10.70 -15.57
CA LEU A 287 3.30 10.71 -16.87
C LEU A 287 3.70 9.46 -17.66
N LYS A 288 2.73 8.65 -18.09
CA LYS A 288 2.94 7.48 -18.96
C LYS A 288 1.98 7.49 -20.12
N MET A 289 2.51 7.45 -21.33
CA MET A 289 1.72 7.32 -22.55
C MET A 289 2.43 6.50 -23.62
N LYS A 290 1.68 6.02 -24.60
CA LYS A 290 2.22 5.41 -25.82
C LYS A 290 1.84 6.25 -27.03
N LEU A 291 2.84 6.63 -27.82
CA LEU A 291 2.66 7.29 -29.11
C LEU A 291 3.07 6.31 -30.22
N GLY A 292 2.09 5.60 -30.77
CA GLY A 292 2.35 4.45 -31.63
C GLY A 292 3.10 3.35 -30.87
N GLU A 293 4.29 2.98 -31.33
CA GLU A 293 5.16 1.99 -30.66
C GLU A 293 6.09 2.62 -29.62
N THR A 294 6.19 3.95 -29.57
CA THR A 294 7.07 4.66 -28.65
C THR A 294 6.41 4.78 -27.29
N SER A 295 7.06 4.27 -26.24
CA SER A 295 6.61 4.46 -24.86
C SER A 295 7.32 5.66 -24.26
N ILE A 296 6.53 6.56 -23.66
CA ILE A 296 7.02 7.79 -23.04
C ILE A 296 6.75 7.71 -21.54
N LYS A 297 7.78 8.05 -20.76
CA LYS A 297 7.72 8.14 -19.30
C LYS A 297 8.43 9.41 -18.83
N GLY A 298 7.76 10.22 -18.02
CA GLY A 298 8.30 11.44 -17.42
C GLY A 298 7.57 11.78 -16.12
N LEU A 299 7.84 12.95 -15.53
CA LEU A 299 7.02 13.46 -14.44
C LEU A 299 5.77 14.15 -15.02
N LEU A 300 4.67 14.10 -14.30
CA LEU A 300 3.44 14.80 -14.69
C LEU A 300 3.64 16.32 -14.63
N ALA A 301 4.45 16.80 -13.69
CA ALA A 301 4.82 18.20 -13.54
C ALA A 301 5.53 18.78 -14.77
N ASP A 302 6.17 17.93 -15.58
CA ASP A 302 6.88 18.34 -16.78
C ASP A 302 5.92 18.62 -17.95
N PHE A 303 4.65 18.20 -17.86
CA PHE A 303 3.66 18.39 -18.91
C PHE A 303 3.25 19.86 -19.02
N GLY A 304 3.44 20.43 -20.21
CA GLY A 304 3.19 21.85 -20.47
C GLY A 304 4.42 22.74 -20.28
N ASP A 305 5.47 22.25 -19.61
CA ASP A 305 6.73 22.96 -19.40
C ASP A 305 7.84 22.42 -20.31
N SER A 306 8.29 21.18 -20.10
CA SER A 306 9.32 20.53 -20.92
C SER A 306 8.78 19.40 -21.80
N ILE A 307 7.56 18.93 -21.55
CA ILE A 307 6.86 17.92 -22.37
C ILE A 307 5.62 18.57 -22.98
N HIS A 308 5.56 18.62 -24.31
CA HIS A 308 4.41 19.17 -25.04
C HIS A 308 3.82 18.14 -26.00
N LEU A 309 2.49 18.04 -26.01
CA LEU A 309 1.74 17.22 -26.95
C LEU A 309 0.96 18.12 -27.91
N GLY A 310 1.14 17.92 -29.20
CA GLY A 310 0.44 18.66 -30.24
C GLY A 310 0.01 17.78 -31.41
N LYS A 311 -0.59 18.41 -32.42
CA LYS A 311 -0.99 17.76 -33.67
C LYS A 311 -0.44 18.48 -34.89
N ILE A 312 0.07 17.70 -35.84
CA ILE A 312 0.49 18.17 -37.17
C ILE A 312 -0.08 17.20 -38.21
N ASN A 313 -0.80 17.71 -39.21
CA ASN A 313 -1.45 16.92 -40.26
C ASN A 313 -2.30 15.75 -39.71
N GLY A 314 -3.04 15.99 -38.63
CA GLY A 314 -3.89 14.98 -37.99
C GLY A 314 -3.14 13.90 -37.19
N ARG A 315 -1.81 13.94 -37.12
CA ARG A 315 -0.99 13.03 -36.34
C ARG A 315 -0.52 13.70 -35.05
N TYR A 316 -0.46 12.93 -33.96
CA TYR A 316 0.07 13.42 -32.70
C TYR A 316 1.60 13.51 -32.75
N VAL A 317 2.12 14.60 -32.20
CA VAL A 317 3.55 14.87 -32.08
C VAL A 317 3.85 15.20 -30.62
N LEU A 318 4.84 14.53 -30.05
CA LEU A 318 5.35 14.84 -28.72
C LEU A 318 6.70 15.55 -28.87
N LEU A 319 6.85 16.68 -28.19
CA LEU A 319 8.08 17.44 -28.07
C LEU A 319 8.57 17.33 -26.63
N VAL A 320 9.87 17.07 -26.48
CA VAL A 320 10.54 16.98 -25.16
C VAL A 320 11.76 17.87 -25.19
N GLU A 321 11.84 18.80 -24.25
CA GLU A 321 12.96 19.72 -24.07
C GLU A 321 13.88 19.25 -22.93
N SER A 322 15.19 19.37 -23.13
CA SER A 322 16.21 19.04 -22.12
C SER A 322 17.53 19.71 -22.47
N ASP A 323 18.29 20.09 -21.44
CA ASP A 323 19.65 20.66 -21.58
C ASP A 323 20.70 19.63 -22.04
N SER A 324 20.40 18.34 -21.91
CA SER A 324 21.35 17.28 -22.26
C SER A 324 20.67 15.99 -22.69
N ILE A 325 21.41 15.17 -23.46
CA ILE A 325 21.02 13.84 -23.88
C ILE A 325 22.05 12.85 -23.35
N GLN A 326 21.59 11.78 -22.69
CA GLN A 326 22.42 10.72 -22.16
C GLN A 326 22.02 9.38 -22.80
N PHE A 327 23.03 8.57 -23.12
CA PHE A 327 22.84 7.24 -23.69
C PHE A 327 23.30 6.17 -22.69
N GLU A 328 22.58 5.05 -22.64
CA GLU A 328 23.05 3.87 -21.92
C GLU A 328 24.27 3.24 -22.61
N LYS A 329 24.96 2.35 -21.90
CA LYS A 329 26.16 1.68 -22.42
C LYS A 329 25.82 0.81 -23.64
N GLY A 330 26.22 1.27 -24.82
CA GLY A 330 26.00 0.62 -26.11
C GLY A 330 26.75 1.37 -27.21
N VAL A 331 26.51 1.02 -28.47
CA VAL A 331 27.00 1.81 -29.61
C VAL A 331 25.81 2.07 -30.52
N SER A 332 25.39 3.32 -30.62
CA SER A 332 24.37 3.78 -31.55
C SER A 332 24.90 4.90 -32.43
N PRO A 333 24.75 4.83 -33.77
CA PRO A 333 25.17 5.91 -34.66
C PRO A 333 24.53 7.27 -34.35
N ILE A 334 23.37 7.29 -33.67
CA ILE A 334 22.68 8.53 -33.27
C ILE A 334 23.49 9.36 -32.27
N GLU A 335 24.42 8.74 -31.53
CA GLU A 335 25.30 9.43 -30.58
C GLU A 335 26.20 10.47 -31.28
N PHE A 336 26.39 10.35 -32.59
CA PHE A 336 27.15 11.28 -33.42
C PHE A 336 26.28 12.20 -34.28
N HIS A 337 24.95 12.15 -34.12
CA HIS A 337 24.04 12.99 -34.88
C HIS A 337 24.21 14.46 -34.47
N ARG A 338 24.37 15.33 -35.46
CA ARG A 338 24.24 16.78 -35.28
C ARG A 338 22.76 17.14 -35.48
N PRO A 339 22.04 17.57 -34.43
CA PRO A 339 20.62 17.90 -34.56
C PRO A 339 20.37 19.05 -35.53
N ASP A 340 19.29 18.93 -36.31
CA ASP A 340 18.72 20.04 -37.08
C ASP A 340 17.97 21.00 -36.14
N GLU A 341 17.75 22.25 -36.57
CA GLU A 341 16.89 23.19 -35.83
C GLU A 341 15.43 22.71 -35.81
N LEU A 342 14.74 22.85 -34.68
CA LEU A 342 13.38 22.32 -34.50
C LEU A 342 12.40 22.84 -35.55
N GLY A 343 12.50 24.12 -35.91
CA GLY A 343 11.65 24.74 -36.93
C GLY A 343 11.77 24.05 -38.30
N GLU A 344 12.98 23.65 -38.69
CA GLU A 344 13.22 22.95 -39.96
C GLU A 344 12.59 21.55 -39.96
N ILE A 345 12.64 20.86 -38.82
CA ILE A 345 12.01 19.55 -38.64
C ILE A 345 10.49 19.68 -38.76
N ILE A 346 9.89 20.66 -38.08
CA ILE A 346 8.44 20.92 -38.12
C ILE A 346 7.98 21.22 -39.55
N GLU A 347 8.67 22.09 -40.27
CA GLU A 347 8.34 22.39 -41.68
C GLU A 347 8.49 21.16 -42.58
N ARG A 348 9.52 20.34 -42.36
CA ARG A 348 9.69 19.07 -43.10
C ARG A 348 8.55 18.09 -42.84
N ILE A 349 8.02 18.05 -41.61
CA ILE A 349 6.87 17.20 -41.24
C ILE A 349 5.58 17.75 -41.85
N LYS A 350 5.34 19.06 -41.78
CA LYS A 350 4.15 19.71 -42.37
C LYS A 350 4.05 19.50 -43.87
N ASN A 351 5.18 19.57 -44.57
CA ASN A 351 5.26 19.36 -46.02
C ASN A 351 5.31 17.88 -46.42
N ARG A 352 5.17 16.97 -45.46
CA ARG A 352 5.05 15.53 -45.69
C ARG A 352 3.57 15.19 -45.76
N ASP A 353 3.13 14.76 -46.94
CA ASP A 353 1.74 14.34 -47.20
C ASP A 353 1.23 13.27 -46.22
#